data_AF-A0A9Q4FJE5-F1
#
_entry.id   AF-A0A9Q4FJE5-F1
#
_cell.length_a   1.000
_cell.length_b   1.000
_cell.length_c   1.000
_cell.angle_alpha   90.00
_cell.angle_beta   90.00
_cell.angle_gamma   90.00
#
_symmetry.space_group_name_H-M   'P 1'
#
loop_
_entity.id
_entity.type
_entity.pdbx_description
1 polymer ?
#
loop_
_entity_poly.entity_id
_entity_poly.type
_entity_poly.pdbx_seq_one_letter_code
_entity_poly.pdbx_strand_id
1 'polypeptide(L)'
;DAQVCCLTFERPLDWVGFGVWLSMLLRCHGERILRVKGLLNVNDNQAPIVIHGVQHCLHAPVHLAAWPGEDRTSRLVFILRGLDPELLRRSFEVFSSSFAPPRSESAA
;
A
#
# COMPACT_ATOMS: atom_id res chain seq x y z
N ASP A 1 -14.10 15.61 -11.16
CA ASP A 1 -13.89 15.88 -9.72
C ASP A 1 -12.85 14.99 -9.10
N ALA A 2 -12.38 15.35 -7.90
CA ALA A 2 -11.43 14.53 -7.14
C ALA A 2 -12.18 13.50 -6.29
N GLN A 3 -11.61 12.31 -6.12
CA GLN A 3 -12.20 11.19 -5.39
C GLN A 3 -11.17 10.56 -4.46
N VAL A 4 -11.64 9.87 -3.42
CA VAL A 4 -10.79 9.16 -2.47
C VAL A 4 -10.97 7.66 -2.66
N CYS A 5 -9.87 6.92 -2.70
CA CYS A 5 -9.87 5.47 -2.65
C CYS A 5 -9.04 5.01 -1.45
N CYS A 6 -9.66 4.19 -0.58
CA CYS A 6 -8.99 3.58 0.55
C CYS A 6 -8.79 2.09 0.28
N LEU A 7 -7.58 1.60 0.56
CA LEU A 7 -7.24 0.18 0.48
C LEU A 7 -6.79 -0.30 1.85
N THR A 8 -7.21 -1.51 2.22
CA THR A 8 -6.83 -2.16 3.48
C THR A 8 -6.29 -3.56 3.20
N PHE A 9 -5.30 -3.99 3.97
CA PHE A 9 -4.74 -5.33 3.84
C PHE A 9 -4.29 -5.87 5.20
N GLU A 10 -4.85 -7.00 5.60
CA GLU A 10 -4.68 -7.54 6.96
C GLU A 10 -3.36 -8.28 7.17
N ARG A 11 -2.86 -8.93 6.11
CA ARG A 11 -1.60 -9.66 6.16
C ARG A 11 -0.40 -8.71 5.99
N PRO A 12 0.80 -9.10 6.43
CA PRO A 12 2.02 -8.39 6.06
C PRO A 12 2.17 -8.35 4.54
N LEU A 13 2.53 -7.18 4.03
CA LEU A 13 2.89 -6.96 2.63
C LEU A 13 4.34 -7.34 2.40
N ASP A 14 4.63 -7.93 1.24
CA ASP A 14 6.00 -8.00 0.75
C ASP A 14 6.49 -6.60 0.37
N TRP A 15 7.52 -6.11 1.05
CA TRP A 15 8.02 -4.74 0.86
C TRP A 15 8.50 -4.47 -0.57
N VAL A 16 9.21 -5.44 -1.16
CA VAL A 16 9.80 -5.28 -2.49
C VAL A 16 8.72 -5.23 -3.55
N GLY A 17 7.81 -6.20 -3.54
CA GLY A 17 6.67 -6.28 -4.44
C GLY A 17 5.76 -5.05 -4.30
N PHE A 18 5.50 -4.61 -3.08
CA PHE A 18 4.72 -3.39 -2.84
C PHE A 18 5.40 -2.16 -3.47
N GLY A 19 6.71 -2.01 -3.26
CA GLY A 19 7.49 -0.93 -3.87
C GLY A 19 7.45 -0.94 -5.40
N VAL A 20 7.55 -2.13 -6.01
CA VAL A 20 7.44 -2.30 -7.47
C VAL A 20 6.05 -1.91 -7.96
N TRP A 21 5.00 -2.45 -7.35
CA TRP A 21 3.60 -2.15 -7.70
C TRP A 21 3.31 -0.65 -7.60
N LEU A 22 3.67 -0.01 -6.47
CA LEU A 22 3.41 1.40 -6.26
C LEU A 22 4.20 2.27 -7.25
N SER A 23 5.46 1.92 -7.53
CA SER A 23 6.28 2.66 -8.50
C SER A 23 5.71 2.59 -9.91
N MET A 24 5.23 1.42 -10.34
CA MET A 24 4.58 1.26 -11.65
C MET A 24 3.25 2.02 -11.72
N LEU A 25 2.45 1.95 -10.66
CA LEU A 25 1.19 2.68 -10.54
C LEU A 25 1.41 4.20 -10.67
N LEU A 26 2.36 4.77 -9.92
CA LEU A 26 2.66 6.20 -9.97
C LEU A 26 3.33 6.61 -11.28
N ARG A 27 4.11 5.72 -11.93
CA ARG A 27 4.65 5.98 -13.26
C ARG A 27 3.56 6.08 -14.32
N CYS A 28 2.60 5.17 -14.31
CA CYS A 28 1.51 5.10 -15.30
C CYS A 28 0.40 6.13 -15.04
N HIS A 29 0.16 6.48 -13.77
CA HIS A 29 -1.02 7.22 -13.35
C HIS A 29 -0.72 8.43 -12.45
N GLY A 30 0.53 8.84 -12.28
CA GLY A 30 0.93 9.89 -11.32
C GLY A 30 0.22 11.22 -11.49
N GLU A 31 -0.05 11.69 -12.72
CA GLU A 31 -0.84 12.92 -12.94
C GLU A 31 -2.28 12.83 -12.38
N ARG A 32 -2.83 11.61 -12.33
CA ARG A 32 -4.18 11.31 -11.84
C ARG A 32 -4.20 10.89 -10.36
N ILE A 33 -3.04 10.57 -9.78
CA ILE A 33 -2.87 10.26 -8.36
C ILE A 33 -2.28 11.49 -7.67
N LEU A 34 -3.16 12.36 -7.18
CA LEU A 34 -2.74 13.63 -6.57
C LEU A 34 -1.93 13.41 -5.29
N ARG A 35 -2.29 12.41 -4.50
CA ARG A 35 -1.58 12.05 -3.27
C ARG A 35 -1.81 10.59 -2.91
N VAL A 36 -0.80 9.97 -2.33
CA VAL A 36 -0.90 8.70 -1.61
C VAL A 36 -0.30 8.84 -0.22
N LYS A 37 -0.95 8.24 0.77
CA LYS A 37 -0.37 7.99 2.08
C LYS A 37 -0.64 6.55 2.48
N GLY A 38 0.23 5.97 3.29
CA GLY A 38 0.01 4.63 3.82
C GLY A 38 0.71 4.39 5.14
N LEU A 39 0.11 3.50 5.94
CA LEU A 39 0.69 2.87 7.12
C LEU A 39 0.71 1.37 6.82
N LEU A 40 1.90 0.76 6.78
CA LEU A 40 2.10 -0.56 6.20
C LEU A 40 2.66 -1.53 7.23
N ASN A 41 2.03 -2.70 7.31
CA ASN A 41 2.58 -3.90 7.91
C ASN A 41 3.36 -4.66 6.83
N VAL A 42 4.66 -4.85 7.03
CA VAL A 42 5.55 -5.43 6.00
C VAL A 42 6.46 -6.49 6.61
N ASN A 43 6.70 -7.59 5.88
CA ASN A 43 7.69 -8.63 6.19
C ASN A 43 7.72 -9.09 7.67
N ASP A 44 6.56 -9.22 8.33
CA ASP A 44 6.41 -9.57 9.76
C ASP A 44 7.16 -8.64 10.73
N ASN A 45 7.44 -7.40 10.32
CA ASN A 45 8.14 -6.45 11.16
C ASN A 45 7.27 -5.95 12.32
N GLN A 46 7.88 -5.81 13.50
CA GLN A 46 7.19 -5.37 14.73
C GLN A 46 6.69 -3.92 14.64
N ALA A 47 7.34 -3.08 13.83
CA ALA A 47 7.00 -1.67 13.69
C ALA A 47 6.54 -1.31 12.26
N PRO A 48 5.56 -0.41 12.09
CA PRO A 48 5.01 -0.09 10.79
C PRO A 48 5.92 0.85 9.99
N ILE A 49 5.74 0.81 8.68
CA ILE A 49 6.33 1.78 7.76
C ILE A 49 5.26 2.75 7.28
N VAL A 50 5.56 4.05 7.34
CA VAL A 50 4.75 5.12 6.76
C VAL A 50 5.31 5.50 5.39
N ILE A 51 4.41 5.61 4.41
CA ILE A 51 4.74 6.11 3.08
C ILE A 51 3.95 7.37 2.74
N HIS A 52 4.56 8.23 1.93
CA HIS A 52 3.95 9.42 1.38
C HIS A 52 4.38 9.61 -0.07
N GLY A 53 3.42 9.90 -0.94
CA GLY A 53 3.70 10.25 -2.32
C GLY A 53 2.79 11.36 -2.84
N VAL A 54 3.31 12.13 -3.79
CA VAL A 54 2.60 13.21 -4.49
C VAL A 54 2.87 13.01 -5.97
N GLN A 55 1.81 12.77 -6.74
CA GLN A 55 1.92 12.47 -8.17
C GLN A 55 2.94 11.36 -8.46
N HIS A 56 4.01 11.65 -9.17
CA HIS A 56 5.05 10.69 -9.54
C HIS A 56 6.11 10.46 -8.45
N CYS A 57 6.11 11.28 -7.40
CA CYS A 57 7.17 11.30 -6.40
C CYS A 57 6.77 10.52 -5.15
N LEU A 58 7.64 9.61 -4.71
CA LEU A 58 7.57 8.96 -3.40
C LEU A 58 8.64 9.55 -2.49
N HIS A 59 8.26 9.96 -1.29
CA HIS A 59 9.21 10.38 -0.26
C HIS A 59 9.89 9.16 0.36
N ALA A 60 11.04 9.40 1.00
CA ALA A 60 11.70 8.37 1.80
C ALA A 60 10.70 7.77 2.82
N PRO A 61 10.55 6.43 2.86
CA PRO A 61 9.71 5.78 3.85
C PRO A 61 10.17 6.09 5.27
N VAL A 62 9.22 6.22 6.19
CA VAL A 62 9.51 6.50 7.60
C VAL A 62 9.15 5.27 8.42
N HIS A 63 10.13 4.71 9.13
CA HIS A 63 9.88 3.67 10.12
C HIS A 63 9.41 4.32 11.41
N LEU A 64 8.23 3.94 11.91
CA LEU A 64 7.80 4.38 13.23
C LEU A 64 8.45 3.51 14.31
N ALA A 65 8.51 4.01 15.54
CA ALA A 65 9.02 3.24 16.66
C ALA A 65 8.09 2.07 17.05
N ALA A 66 6.78 2.27 16.91
CA ALA A 66 5.76 1.29 17.25
C ALA A 66 4.45 1.58 16.49
N TRP A 67 3.55 0.61 16.49
CA TRP A 67 2.19 0.79 15.98
C TRP A 67 1.33 1.67 16.91
N PRO A 68 0.41 2.47 16.34
CA PRO A 68 -0.62 3.14 17.12
C PRO A 68 -1.71 2.13 17.51
N GLY A 69 -1.47 1.33 18.54
CA GLY A 69 -2.43 0.33 19.07
C GLY A 69 -2.11 -1.10 18.68
N GLU A 70 -3.12 -1.97 18.70
CA GLU A 70 -3.00 -3.43 18.42
C GLU A 70 -3.31 -3.80 16.97
N ASP A 71 -3.96 -2.91 16.24
CA ASP A 71 -4.32 -3.08 14.85
C ASP A 71 -3.07 -3.07 13.95
N ARG A 72 -2.86 -4.16 13.20
CA ARG A 72 -1.73 -4.35 12.28
C ARG A 72 -2.16 -4.30 10.81
N THR A 73 -3.38 -3.85 10.52
CA THR A 73 -3.87 -3.77 9.15
C THR A 73 -3.17 -2.63 8.40
N SER A 74 -2.57 -2.96 7.26
CA SER A 74 -2.05 -1.96 6.34
C SER A 74 -3.19 -1.11 5.79
N ARG A 75 -3.00 0.20 5.75
CA ARG A 75 -4.00 1.17 5.26
C ARG A 75 -3.35 2.10 4.27
N LEU A 76 -3.96 2.25 3.10
CA LEU A 76 -3.57 3.25 2.11
C LEU A 76 -4.74 4.14 1.77
N VAL A 77 -4.44 5.42 1.55
CA VAL A 77 -5.39 6.39 1.02
C VAL A 77 -4.80 7.05 -0.21
N PHE A 78 -5.61 7.08 -1.27
CA PHE A 78 -5.30 7.72 -2.53
C PHE A 78 -6.28 8.85 -2.77
N ILE A 79 -5.77 10.01 -3.18
CA ILE A 79 -6.56 11.13 -3.70
C ILE A 79 -6.39 11.12 -5.21
N LEU A 80 -7.49 10.86 -5.93
CA LEU A 80 -7.52 10.59 -7.36
C LEU A 80 -8.25 11.69 -8.12
N ARG A 81 -7.91 11.85 -9.40
CA ARG A 81 -8.65 12.69 -10.35
C ARG A 81 -8.70 12.00 -11.72
N GLY A 82 -9.89 11.62 -12.16
CA GLY A 82 -10.09 10.96 -13.45
C GLY A 82 -9.49 9.55 -13.55
N LEU A 83 -9.20 8.92 -12.41
CA LEU A 83 -8.84 7.50 -12.31
C LEU A 83 -9.93 6.77 -11.54
N ASP A 84 -10.43 5.68 -12.11
CA ASP A 84 -11.44 4.84 -11.48
C ASP A 84 -10.86 4.16 -10.22
N PRO A 85 -11.43 4.43 -9.02
CA PRO A 85 -11.04 3.76 -7.78
C PRO A 85 -11.08 2.24 -7.84
N GLU A 86 -11.96 1.66 -8.65
CA GLU A 86 -12.12 0.21 -8.76
C GLU A 86 -10.96 -0.43 -9.53
N LEU A 87 -10.45 0.24 -10.57
CA LEU A 87 -9.24 -0.21 -11.26
C LEU A 87 -8.02 -0.22 -10.33
N LEU A 88 -7.90 0.79 -9.46
CA LEU A 88 -6.85 0.86 -8.45
C LEU A 88 -6.98 -0.30 -7.44
N ARG A 89 -8.18 -0.56 -6.94
CA ARG A 89 -8.46 -1.66 -6.01
C ARG A 89 -8.13 -3.01 -6.63
N ARG A 90 -8.62 -3.27 -7.83
CA ARG A 90 -8.34 -4.51 -8.57
C ARG A 90 -6.85 -4.71 -8.83
N SER A 91 -6.13 -3.65 -9.19
CA SER A 91 -4.67 -3.68 -9.35
C SER A 91 -3.97 -4.11 -8.06
N PHE A 92 -4.37 -3.54 -6.92
CA PHE A 92 -3.84 -3.91 -5.62
C PHE A 92 -4.19 -5.34 -5.22
N GLU A 93 -5.41 -5.80 -5.49
CA GLU A 93 -5.83 -7.19 -5.21
C GLU A 93 -4.98 -8.21 -5.98
N VAL A 94 -4.75 -7.98 -7.27
CA VAL A 94 -3.87 -8.84 -8.10
C VAL A 94 -2.44 -8.84 -7.57
N PHE A 95 -1.91 -7.68 -7.20
CA PHE A 95 -0.61 -7.57 -6.54
C PHE A 95 -0.57 -8.37 -5.23
N SER A 96 -1.54 -8.13 -4.35
CA SER A 96 -1.57 -8.70 -3.00
C SER A 96 -1.81 -10.21 -2.97
N SER A 97 -2.41 -10.77 -4.03
CA SER A 97 -2.56 -12.23 -4.18
C SER A 97 -1.32 -12.89 -4.77
N SER A 98 -0.55 -12.17 -5.59
CA SER A 98 0.67 -12.67 -6.24
C SER A 98 1.91 -12.62 -5.34
N PHE A 99 1.92 -11.70 -4.36
CA PHE A 99 3.07 -11.45 -3.49
C PHE A 99 2.71 -11.52 -1.99
N ALA A 100 1.54 -12.04 -1.63
CA ALA A 100 1.31 -12.43 -0.24
C ALA A 100 2.33 -13.51 0.14
N PRO A 101 2.96 -13.44 1.32
CA PRO A 101 3.74 -14.56 1.81
C PRO A 101 2.87 -15.82 1.79
N PRO A 102 3.45 -16.99 1.45
CA PRO A 102 2.69 -18.24 1.47
C PRO A 102 2.01 -18.38 2.83
N ARG A 103 0.77 -18.88 2.85
CA ARG A 103 0.12 -19.27 4.10
C ARG A 103 1.11 -20.17 4.83
N SER A 104 1.58 -19.77 6.01
CA SER A 104 2.19 -20.72 6.92
C SER A 104 1.12 -21.77 7.19
N GLU A 105 1.26 -22.97 6.62
CA GLU A 105 0.55 -24.13 7.11
C GLU A 105 0.92 -24.24 8.57
N SER A 106 -0.06 -24.02 9.45
CA SER A 106 0.11 -24.32 10.87
C SER A 106 0.54 -25.78 10.93
N ALA A 107 1.75 -26.01 11.44
CA ALA A 107 2.17 -27.33 11.87
C ALA A 107 1.06 -27.93 12.74
N ALA A 108 0.51 -29.04 12.27
CA ALA A 108 -0.28 -29.99 13.04
C ALA A 108 0.57 -31.25 13.21
#